data_AF-A4GX00-F1
#
_entry.id   AF-A4GX00-F1
#
_cell.length_a   1.000
_cell.length_b   1.000
_cell.length_c   1.000
_cell.angle_alpha   90.00
_cell.angle_beta   90.00
_cell.angle_gamma   90.00
#
_symmetry.space_group_name_H-M   'P 1'
#
loop_
_entity.id
_entity.type
_entity.pdbx_description
1 polymer ?
#
loop_
_entity_poly.entity_id
_entity_poly.type
_entity_poly.pdbx_seq_one_letter_code
_entity_poly.pdbx_strand_id
1 'polypeptide(L)' 'NELPLTIGGGIGQSRMCMLLLSKVHIGEVQVSLWDEETLNACKDKVFLL' A
#
# COMPACT_ATOMS: atom_id res chain seq x y z
N ASN A 1 14.99 -28.55 20.32
CA ASN A 1 15.23 -27.23 19.70
C ASN A 1 14.06 -26.33 20.00
N GLU A 2 14.20 -25.44 20.98
CA GLU A 2 13.19 -24.42 21.30
C GLU A 2 13.58 -23.09 20.65
N LEU A 3 12.59 -22.35 20.17
CA LEU A 3 12.81 -21.02 19.62
C LEU A 3 13.02 -20.02 20.77
N PRO A 4 13.94 -19.05 20.63
CA PRO A 4 14.21 -18.06 21.67
C PRO A 4 13.04 -17.09 21.85
N LEU A 5 13.03 -16.39 22.98
CA LEU A 5 12.15 -15.22 23.18
C LEU A 5 12.51 -14.15 22.15
N THR A 6 11.49 -13.63 21.45
CA THR A 6 11.67 -12.59 20.43
C THR A 6 10.73 -11.42 20.67
N ILE A 7 11.17 -10.23 20.26
CA ILE A 7 10.32 -9.09 20.00
C ILE A 7 10.31 -8.86 18.49
N GLY A 8 9.11 -8.74 17.92
CA GLY A 8 8.92 -8.59 16.49
C GLY A 8 8.20 -7.30 16.13
N GLY A 9 8.24 -6.97 14.84
CA GLY A 9 7.50 -5.86 14.26
C GLY A 9 7.35 -6.04 12.76
N GLY A 10 6.49 -5.23 12.16
CA GLY A 10 6.27 -5.17 10.72
C GLY A 10 6.06 -3.73 10.28
N ILE A 11 6.73 -3.34 9.20
CA ILE A 11 6.55 -2.03 8.57
C ILE A 11 5.89 -2.25 7.22
N GLY A 12 4.78 -1.58 6.97
CA GLY A 12 4.06 -1.69 5.70
C GLY A 12 4.84 -1.02 4.57
N GLN A 13 5.43 -1.82 3.68
CA GLN A 13 6.28 -1.31 2.60
C GLN A 13 5.53 -0.32 1.69
N SER A 14 4.39 -0.70 1.12
CA SER A 14 3.58 0.20 0.27
C SER A 14 3.06 1.42 1.01
N ARG A 15 2.73 1.30 2.31
CA ARG A 15 2.29 2.45 3.13
C ARG A 15 3.41 3.44 3.36
N MET A 16 4.62 2.95 3.60
CA MET A 16 5.81 3.80 3.72
C MET A 16 6.13 4.49 2.39
N CYS A 17 6.06 3.77 1.27
CA CYS A 17 6.23 4.37 -0.06
C CYS A 17 5.17 5.44 -0.37
N MET A 18 3.90 5.17 -0.07
CA MET A 18 2.79 6.12 -0.26
C MET A 18 3.04 7.42 0.52
N LEU A 19 3.47 7.30 1.80
CA LEU A 19 3.81 8.45 2.63
C LEU A 19 5.01 9.24 2.08
N LEU A 20 6.13 8.56 1.82
CA LEU A 20 7.38 9.20 1.40
C LEU A 20 7.26 9.88 0.02
N LEU A 21 6.44 9.32 -0.87
CA LEU A 21 6.20 9.86 -2.20
C LEU A 21 4.98 10.79 -2.25
N SER A 22 4.32 11.05 -1.11
CA SER A 22 3.10 11.86 -1.02
C SER A 22 2.01 11.42 -2.01
N LYS A 23 1.84 10.10 -2.16
CA LYS A 23 0.77 9.52 -2.98
C LYS A 23 -0.56 9.56 -2.23
N VAL A 24 -1.64 9.76 -2.97
CA VAL A 24 -2.99 9.89 -2.42
C VAL A 24 -3.65 8.53 -2.26
N HIS A 25 -3.26 7.55 -3.10
CA HIS A 25 -3.78 6.19 -3.01
C HIS A 25 -2.64 5.15 -3.01
N ILE A 26 -2.79 4.09 -2.21
CA ILE A 26 -1.76 3.03 -2.09
C ILE A 26 -1.57 2.27 -3.41
N GLY A 27 -2.61 2.23 -4.25
CA GLY A 27 -2.56 1.68 -5.61
C GLY A 27 -1.61 2.43 -6.54
N GLU A 28 -1.17 3.65 -6.22
CA GLU A 28 -0.13 4.35 -7.01
C GLU A 28 1.27 3.74 -6.84
N VAL A 29 1.47 2.88 -5.82
CA VAL A 29 2.77 2.26 -5.50
C VAL A 29 2.69 0.74 -5.37
N GLN A 30 1.50 0.14 -5.50
CA GLN A 30 1.27 -1.28 -5.35
C GLN A 30 0.22 -1.78 -6.35
N VAL A 31 0.57 -2.82 -7.11
CA VAL A 31 -0.36 -3.53 -8.00
C VAL A 31 -1.39 -4.29 -7.16
N SER A 32 -2.68 -4.06 -7.41
CA SER A 32 -3.75 -4.79 -6.73
C SER A 32 -5.06 -4.79 -7.51
N LEU A 33 -6.07 -5.44 -6.94
CA LEU A 33 -7.44 -5.37 -7.42
C LEU A 33 -8.18 -4.28 -6.66
N TRP A 34 -8.97 -3.51 -7.39
CA TRP A 34 -9.80 -2.43 -6.88
C TRP A 34 -11.21 -2.58 -7.44
N ASP A 35 -12.22 -2.23 -6.66
CA ASP A 35 -13.60 -2.25 -7.12
C ASP A 35 -13.90 -1.11 -8.10
N GLU A 36 -15.03 -1.19 -8.80
CA GLU A 36 -15.41 -0.19 -9.78
C GLU A 36 -15.59 1.20 -9.16
N GLU A 37 -16.06 1.28 -7.91
CA GLU A 37 -16.18 2.55 -7.19
C GLU A 37 -14.81 3.21 -7.02
N THR A 38 -13.80 2.48 -6.55
CA THR A 38 -12.43 2.98 -6.38
C THR A 38 -11.80 3.35 -7.72
N LEU A 39 -11.96 2.52 -8.74
CA LEU A 39 -11.46 2.80 -10.10
C LEU A 39 -12.07 4.09 -10.65
N ASN A 40 -13.40 4.25 -10.54
CA ASN A 40 -14.10 5.45 -10.98
C ASN A 40 -13.72 6.69 -10.16
N ALA A 41 -13.53 6.55 -8.85
CA ALA A 41 -13.12 7.64 -7.97
C ALA A 41 -11.71 8.16 -8.30
N CYS A 42 -10.81 7.25 -8.69
CA CYS A 42 -9.40 7.55 -9.02
C CYS A 42 -9.19 7.95 -10.48
N LYS A 43 -10.15 7.61 -11.36
CA LYS A 43 -10.11 7.92 -12.80
C LYS A 43 -9.80 9.39 -13.04
N ASP A 44 -8.82 9.65 -13.90
CA ASP A 44 -8.32 10.98 -14.28
C ASP A 44 -7.76 11.83 -13.12
N LYS A 45 -7.67 11.30 -11.89
CA LYS A 45 -7.11 11.99 -10.70
C LYS A 45 -5.76 11.44 -10.29
N VAL A 46 -5.62 10.11 -10.27
CA VAL A 46 -4.40 9.40 -9.91
C VAL A 46 -4.23 8.16 -10.77
N PHE A 47 -2.98 7.69 -10.90
CA PHE A 47 -2.66 6.48 -11.64
C PHE A 47 -2.60 5.27 -10.70
N LEU A 48 -3.42 4.26 -10.94
CA LEU A 48 -3.40 3.00 -10.18
C LEU A 48 -2.61 1.93 -10.96
N LEU A 49 -1.68 1.25 -10.28
CA LEU A 49 -0.87 0.13 -10.77
C LEU A 49 -1.63 -1.20 -10.75
#